data_AF-A0A6I1KAY7-F1
#
_entry.id   AF-A0A6I1KAY7-F1
#
_cell.length_a   1.000
_cell.length_b   1.000
_cell.length_c   1.000
_cell.angle_alpha   90.00
_cell.angle_beta   90.00
_cell.angle_gamma   90.00
#
_symmetry.space_group_name_H-M   'P 1'
#
loop_
_entity.id
_entity.type
_entity.pdbx_description
1 polymer ?
#
loop_
_entity_poly.entity_id
_entity_poly.type
_entity_poly.pdbx_seq_one_letter_code
_entity_poly.pdbx_strand_id
1 'polypeptide(L)'
;MVGGYLVGMATKTANIALTDELDAFARTDMATGGFGNFSEYVRDLLRHRRQQRIEEDLAAVREAMKEAPVGEPPAEIMRDLSRLRRSSRRSK
;
A
#
# COMPACT_ATOMS: atom_id res chain seq x y z
N MET A 1 4.40 -23.19 21.78
CA MET A 1 5.00 -23.33 20.44
C MET A 1 4.11 -22.55 19.46
N VAL A 2 4.45 -21.29 19.20
CA VAL A 2 3.83 -20.42 18.19
C VAL A 2 5.02 -19.99 17.35
N GLY A 3 5.17 -20.36 16.08
CA GLY A 3 4.17 -20.41 15.02
C GLY A 3 4.62 -19.35 14.01
N GLY A 4 5.40 -19.78 13.01
CA GLY A 4 6.46 -18.97 12.40
C GLY A 4 6.04 -17.84 11.47
N TYR A 5 6.91 -16.83 11.37
CA TYR A 5 6.96 -15.84 10.30
C TYR A 5 8.36 -15.21 10.19
N LEU A 6 9.39 -15.98 9.84
CA LEU A 6 10.67 -15.43 9.39
C LEU A 6 11.27 -16.32 8.29
N VAL A 7 10.52 -16.59 7.22
CA VAL A 7 11.18 -16.90 5.94
C VAL A 7 11.70 -15.56 5.42
N GLY A 8 13.02 -15.39 5.49
CA GLY A 8 13.72 -14.10 5.47
C GLY A 8 13.34 -13.17 4.33
N MET A 9 12.55 -12.13 4.63
CA MET A 9 12.55 -10.92 3.80
C MET A 9 13.79 -10.12 4.16
N ALA A 10 14.70 -9.96 3.20
CA ALA A 10 15.86 -9.08 3.36
C ALA A 10 15.37 -7.67 3.71
N THR A 11 15.67 -7.22 4.93
CA THR A 11 15.37 -5.86 5.36
C THR A 11 16.44 -4.92 4.83
N LYS A 12 16.03 -3.76 4.30
CA LYS A 12 16.94 -2.68 3.93
C LYS A 12 16.88 -1.60 5.01
N THR A 13 18.05 -1.10 5.41
CA THR A 13 18.15 0.04 6.32
C THR A 13 17.90 1.33 5.54
N ALA A 14 17.14 2.24 6.15
CA ALA A 14 16.95 3.60 5.66
C ALA A 14 17.28 4.58 6.79
N ASN A 15 17.91 5.70 6.46
CA ASN A 15 18.13 6.81 7.38
C ASN A 15 17.06 7.88 7.11
N ILE A 16 16.42 8.38 8.17
CA ILE A 16 15.33 9.35 8.09
C ILE A 16 15.67 10.49 9.03
N ALA A 17 15.67 11.72 8.50
CA ALA A 17 15.76 12.92 9.31
C ALA A 17 14.35 13.39 9.69
N LEU A 18 14.15 13.71 10.96
CA LEU A 18 12.92 14.26 11.50
C LEU A 18 13.21 15.60 12.17
N THR A 19 12.20 16.46 12.23
CA THR A 19 12.23 17.61 13.13
C THR A 19 12.10 17.14 14.57
N ASP A 20 12.55 17.95 15.52
CA ASP A 20 12.46 17.61 16.95
C ASP A 20 11.01 17.31 17.38
N GLU A 21 10.05 18.07 16.85
CA GLU A 21 8.62 17.84 17.09
C GLU A 21 8.16 16.46 16.61
N LEU A 22 8.57 16.05 15.40
CA LEU A 22 8.20 14.75 14.84
C LEU A 22 8.90 13.59 15.54
N ASP A 23 10.15 13.76 15.98
CA ASP A 23 10.86 12.75 16.77
C ASP A 23 10.19 12.57 18.13
N ALA A 24 9.86 13.66 18.83
CA ALA A 24 9.16 13.61 20.11
C ALA A 24 7.80 12.91 19.98
N PHE A 25 6.99 13.32 18.99
CA PHE A 25 5.71 12.68 18.70
C PHE A 25 5.88 11.19 18.42
N ALA A 26 6.80 10.82 17.52
CA ALA A 26 7.02 9.43 17.13
C ALA A 26 7.46 8.57 18.31
N ARG A 27 8.27 9.08 19.24
CA ARG A 27 8.67 8.35 20.45
C ARG A 27 7.51 8.10 21.39
N THR A 28 6.66 9.11 21.60
CA THR A 28 5.47 8.98 22.46
C THR A 28 4.45 8.01 21.86
N ASP A 29 4.20 8.11 20.56
CA ASP A 29 3.27 7.20 19.86
C ASP A 29 3.81 5.76 19.84
N MET A 30 5.10 5.58 19.55
CA MET A 30 5.79 4.29 19.62
C MET A 30 5.66 3.63 21.01
N ALA A 31 5.85 4.41 22.08
CA ALA A 31 5.71 3.90 23.45
C ALA A 31 4.26 3.51 23.76
N THR A 32 3.29 4.31 23.30
CA THR A 32 1.86 4.06 23.50
C THR A 32 1.39 2.81 22.74
N GLY A 33 1.91 2.60 21.52
CA GLY A 33 1.65 1.43 20.69
C GLY A 33 2.39 0.17 21.12
N GLY A 34 3.26 0.23 22.14
CA GLY A 34 3.97 -0.93 22.68
C GLY A 34 5.08 -1.49 21.78
N PHE A 35 5.63 -0.67 20.87
CA PHE A 35 6.68 -1.10 19.95
C PHE A 35 8.03 -1.22 20.65
N GLY A 36 8.82 -2.24 20.30
CA GLY A 36 10.13 -2.46 20.92
C GLY A 36 11.24 -1.55 20.38
N ASN A 37 11.07 -0.97 19.18
CA ASN A 37 12.03 -0.06 18.57
C ASN A 37 11.42 0.77 17.43
N PHE A 38 12.15 1.83 17.06
CA PHE A 38 11.73 2.77 16.02
C PHE A 38 11.55 2.15 14.64
N SER A 39 12.41 1.18 14.27
CA SER A 39 12.29 0.51 12.96
C SER A 39 11.02 -0.32 12.86
N GLU A 40 10.57 -0.91 13.97
CA GLU A 40 9.32 -1.66 14.04
C GLU A 40 8.11 -0.74 13.90
N TYR A 41 8.11 0.35 14.64
CA TYR A 41 7.10 1.40 14.56
C TYR A 41 6.97 1.98 13.15
N VAL A 42 8.08 2.38 12.52
CA VAL A 42 8.06 2.92 11.14
C VAL A 42 7.59 1.87 10.13
N ARG A 43 7.98 0.59 10.28
CA ARG A 43 7.50 -0.49 9.41
C ARG A 43 5.99 -0.66 9.51
N ASP A 44 5.45 -0.59 10.72
CA ASP A 44 4.02 -0.71 10.95
C ASP A 44 3.24 0.48 10.38
N LEU A 45 3.71 1.71 10.65
CA LEU A 45 3.15 2.93 10.10
C LEU A 45 3.11 2.93 8.57
N LEU A 46 4.17 2.43 7.92
CA LEU A 46 4.21 2.28 6.47
C LEU A 46 3.25 1.20 5.95
N ARG A 47 3.06 0.10 6.67
CA ARG A 47 2.07 -0.93 6.32
C ARG A 47 0.65 -0.37 6.41
N HIS A 48 0.33 0.32 7.49
CA HIS A 48 -0.96 0.98 7.67
C HIS A 48 -1.22 2.01 6.58
N ARG A 49 -0.26 2.89 6.30
CA ARG A 49 -0.39 3.88 5.22
C ARG A 49 -0.60 3.23 3.85
N ARG A 50 0.11 2.14 3.56
CA ARG A 50 -0.08 1.38 2.31
C ARG A 50 -1.48 0.80 2.24
N GLN A 51 -1.96 0.21 3.33
CA GLN A 51 -3.28 -0.39 3.38
C GLN A 51 -4.39 0.66 3.20
N GLN A 52 -4.28 1.82 3.85
CA GLN A 52 -5.20 2.94 3.67
C GLN A 52 -5.29 3.40 2.21
N ARG A 53 -4.15 3.53 1.51
CA ARG A 53 -4.16 3.86 0.08
C ARG A 53 -4.89 2.83 -0.77
N ILE A 54 -4.68 1.55 -0.49
CA ILE A 54 -5.39 0.47 -1.20
C ILE A 54 -6.89 0.58 -0.94
N GLU A 55 -7.30 0.86 0.30
CA GLU A 55 -8.70 1.02 0.66
C GLU A 55 -9.35 2.24 -0.01
N GLU A 56 -8.63 3.37 -0.09
CA GLU A 56 -9.04 4.56 -0.84
C GLU A 56 -9.20 4.25 -2.34
N ASP A 57 -8.22 3.57 -2.95
CA ASP A 57 -8.28 3.16 -4.35
C ASP A 57 -9.48 2.21 -4.61
N LEU A 58 -9.69 1.24 -3.72
CA LEU A 58 -10.82 0.32 -3.82
C LEU A 58 -12.16 1.03 -3.63
N ALA A 59 -12.25 2.01 -2.74
CA ALA A 59 -13.44 2.81 -2.56
C ALA A 59 -13.78 3.60 -3.84
N ALA A 60 -12.77 4.20 -4.48
CA ALA A 60 -12.94 4.90 -5.75
C ALA A 60 -13.42 3.95 -6.87
N VAL A 61 -12.85 2.75 -6.97
CA VAL A 61 -13.30 1.73 -7.93
C VAL A 61 -14.73 1.29 -7.65
N ARG A 62 -15.09 1.02 -6.39
CA ARG A 62 -16.45 0.63 -6.01
C ARG A 62 -17.46 1.70 -6.37
N GLU A 63 -17.11 2.97 -6.17
CA GLU A 63 -17.99 4.08 -6.54
C GLU A 63 -18.19 4.15 -8.05
N ALA A 64 -17.11 4.05 -8.83
CA ALA A 64 -17.19 4.01 -10.29
C ALA A 64 -18.00 2.80 -10.82
N MET A 65 -17.96 1.67 -10.10
CA MET A 65 -18.73 0.48 -10.47
C MET A 65 -20.23 0.59 -10.23
N LYS A 66 -20.71 1.47 -9.34
CA LYS A 66 -22.16 1.64 -9.09
C LYS A 66 -22.91 2.12 -10.33
N GLU A 67 -22.26 3.02 -11.08
CA GLU A 67 -22.79 3.58 -12.32
C GLU A 67 -22.47 2.69 -13.54
N ALA A 68 -21.71 1.60 -13.35
CA ALA A 68 -21.33 0.73 -14.44
C ALA A 68 -22.50 -0.20 -14.82
N PRO A 69 -22.84 -0.33 -16.11
CA PRO A 69 -23.85 -1.26 -16.55
C PRO A 69 -23.43 -2.70 -16.23
N VAL A 70 -24.37 -3.49 -15.71
CA VAL A 70 -24.17 -4.92 -15.42
C VAL A 70 -24.14 -5.69 -16.75
N GLY A 71 -22.99 -6.29 -17.09
CA GLY A 71 -22.85 -7.10 -18.30
C GLY A 71 -21.43 -7.09 -18.86
N GLU A 72 -21.27 -7.68 -20.04
CA GLU A 72 -20.00 -7.58 -20.75
C GLU A 72 -19.73 -6.14 -21.17
N PRO A 73 -18.50 -5.62 -20.94
CA PRO A 73 -18.16 -4.29 -21.39
C PRO A 73 -18.26 -4.21 -22.93
N PRO A 74 -18.70 -3.07 -23.48
CA PRO A 74 -18.80 -2.86 -24.92
C PRO A 74 -17.53 -3.29 -25.66
N ALA A 75 -17.69 -3.90 -26.83
CA ALA A 75 -16.59 -4.44 -27.63
C ALA A 75 -15.50 -3.40 -27.96
N GLU A 76 -15.87 -2.11 -28.02
CA GLU A 76 -14.94 -0.99 -28.21
C GLU A 76 -14.00 -0.84 -27.01
N ILE A 77 -14.55 -0.83 -25.79
CA ILE A 77 -13.76 -0.79 -24.55
C ILE A 77 -12.82 -1.98 -24.48
N MET A 78 -13.29 -3.18 -24.85
CA MET A 78 -12.47 -4.39 -24.86
C MET A 78 -11.32 -4.30 -25.89
N ARG A 79 -11.59 -3.75 -27.08
CA ARG A 79 -10.57 -3.52 -28.11
C ARG A 79 -9.51 -2.54 -27.63
N ASP A 80 -9.90 -1.44 -26.99
CA ASP A 80 -8.95 -0.44 -26.50
C ASP A 80 -8.10 -0.95 -25.33
N LEU A 81 -8.69 -1.69 -24.39
CA LEU A 81 -7.95 -2.41 -23.35
C LEU A 81 -6.93 -3.38 -23.97
N SER A 82 -7.30 -4.12 -25.02
CA SER A 82 -6.39 -5.05 -25.69
C SER A 82 -5.20 -4.35 -26.37
N ARG A 83 -5.41 -3.15 -26.92
CA ARG A 83 -4.37 -2.30 -27.53
C ARG A 83 -3.41 -1.77 -26.47
N LEU A 84 -3.94 -1.23 -25.36
CA LEU A 84 -3.15 -0.73 -24.24
C LEU A 84 -2.30 -1.84 -23.60
N ARG A 85 -2.84 -3.04 -23.48
CA ARG A 85 -2.14 -4.23 -22.95
C ARG A 85 -0.99 -4.70 -23.85
N ARG A 86 -1.07 -4.43 -25.16
CA ARG A 86 -0.01 -4.77 -26.13
C ARG A 86 1.10 -3.74 -26.15
N SER A 87 0.78 -2.45 -26.01
CA SER A 87 1.79 -1.38 -25.94
C SER A 87 2.59 -1.44 -24.64
N SER A 88 1.95 -1.72 -23.50
CA SER A 88 2.65 -1.85 -22.21
C SER A 88 3.61 -3.04 -22.13
N ARG A 89 3.34 -4.13 -22.87
CA ARG A 89 4.24 -5.29 -23.00
C ARG A 89 5.46 -5.05 -23.88
N ARG A 90 5.42 -4.03 -24.75
CA ARG A 90 6.53 -3.70 -25.67
C ARG A 90 7.51 -2.69 -25.08
N SER A 91 7.16 -2.06 -23.96
CA SER A 91 7.96 -1.01 -23.30
C SER A 91 8.77 -1.52 -22.10
N LYS A 92 8.88 -2.85 -21.93
CA LYS A 92 9.68 -3.51 -20.89
C LYS A 92 10.66 -4.46 -21.56
#